data_AF-Q8VV24-F1
#
_entry.id   AF-Q8VV24-F1
#
_cell.length_a   1.000
_cell.length_b   1.000
_cell.length_c   1.000
_cell.angle_alpha   90.00
_cell.angle_beta   90.00
_cell.angle_gamma   90.00
#
_symmetry.space_group_name_H-M   'P 1'
#
loop_
_entity.id
_entity.type
_entity.pdbx_description
1 polymer ?
#
loop_
_entity_poly.entity_id
_entity_poly.type
_entity_poly.pdbx_seq_one_letter_code
_entity_poly.pdbx_strand_id
1 'polypeptide(L)'
;MYNFKDKIEDYTEREFIELLGEFTNPTGDNAQLRGEELDKYWDDLEEHLTRITQHPLMSDLIYYPAKKGDDKPENILKIVKEWRRSQGLPLFKDSE
;
A
#
# COMPACT_ATOMS: atom_id res chain seq x y z
N MET A 1 9.40 -7.88 -10.01
CA MET A 1 8.23 -6.98 -9.93
C MET A 1 7.19 -7.63 -9.04
N TYR A 2 6.58 -6.85 -8.14
CA TYR A 2 5.58 -7.35 -7.19
C TYR A 2 4.33 -7.87 -7.93
N ASN A 3 3.66 -8.88 -7.36
CA ASN A 3 2.45 -9.47 -7.95
C ASN A 3 1.18 -8.78 -7.41
N PHE A 4 0.55 -7.93 -8.22
CA PHE A 4 -0.66 -7.21 -7.84
C PHE A 4 -1.91 -8.08 -7.91
N LYS A 5 -2.67 -8.11 -6.81
CA LYS A 5 -4.05 -8.63 -6.73
C LYS A 5 -5.06 -7.50 -6.87
N ASP A 6 -6.19 -7.77 -7.51
CA ASP A 6 -7.13 -6.74 -7.96
C ASP A 6 -7.98 -6.12 -6.86
N LYS A 7 -8.17 -6.81 -5.73
CA LYS A 7 -8.99 -6.34 -4.62
C LYS A 7 -8.27 -6.45 -3.30
N ILE A 8 -8.61 -5.57 -2.37
CA ILE A 8 -8.02 -5.61 -1.02
C ILE A 8 -8.37 -6.90 -0.26
N GLU A 9 -9.55 -7.47 -0.49
CA GLU A 9 -10.01 -8.72 0.13
C GLU A 9 -9.22 -9.96 -0.31
N ASP A 10 -8.40 -9.83 -1.36
CA ASP A 10 -7.49 -10.88 -1.81
C ASP A 10 -6.12 -10.82 -1.10
N TYR A 11 -5.79 -9.70 -0.45
CA TYR A 11 -4.56 -9.51 0.33
C TYR A 11 -4.77 -9.94 1.77
N THR A 12 -3.77 -10.62 2.31
CA THR A 12 -3.54 -10.67 3.76
C THR A 12 -2.92 -9.36 4.24
N GLU A 13 -3.05 -9.07 5.54
CA GLU A 13 -2.41 -7.90 6.16
C GLU A 13 -0.89 -7.88 5.90
N ARG A 14 -0.24 -9.05 5.95
CA ARG A 14 1.19 -9.20 5.67
C ARG A 14 1.55 -8.86 4.23
N GLU A 15 0.80 -9.36 3.25
CA GLU A 15 1.06 -9.05 1.84
C GLU A 15 0.87 -7.56 1.56
N PHE A 16 -0.12 -6.92 2.20
CA PHE A 16 -0.30 -5.47 2.06
C PHE A 16 0.86 -4.67 2.67
N ILE A 17 1.42 -5.10 3.80
CA ILE A 17 2.64 -4.50 4.38
C ILE A 17 3.83 -4.68 3.43
N GLU A 18 4.01 -5.88 2.87
CA GLU A 18 5.08 -6.16 1.89
C GLU A 18 4.92 -5.26 0.64
N LEU A 19 3.69 -5.06 0.15
CA LEU A 19 3.38 -4.16 -0.96
C LEU A 19 3.75 -2.70 -0.64
N LEU A 20 3.44 -2.21 0.56
CA LEU A 20 3.85 -0.87 1.00
C LEU A 20 5.38 -0.74 1.14
N GLY A 21 6.06 -1.84 1.50
CA GLY A 21 7.51 -1.90 1.59
C GLY A 21 8.23 -1.60 0.28
N GLU A 22 7.59 -1.82 -0.87
CA GLU A 22 8.16 -1.57 -2.20
C GLU A 22 8.48 -0.09 -2.45
N PHE A 23 7.90 0.87 -1.72
CA PHE A 23 8.33 2.28 -1.78
C PHE A 23 9.71 2.51 -1.15
N THR A 24 10.11 1.66 -0.21
CA THR A 24 11.39 1.79 0.52
C THR A 24 12.47 0.89 -0.04
N ASN A 25 12.10 -0.31 -0.50
CA ASN A 25 13.00 -1.29 -1.07
C ASN A 25 12.38 -1.91 -2.33
N PRO A 26 12.25 -1.15 -3.43
CA PRO A 26 11.55 -1.56 -4.64
C PRO A 26 12.16 -2.85 -5.19
N THR A 27 11.37 -3.91 -5.13
CA THR A 27 11.67 -5.27 -5.61
C THR A 27 12.85 -5.98 -4.94
N GLY A 28 13.21 -5.54 -3.73
CA GLY A 28 14.10 -6.26 -2.80
C GLY A 28 15.57 -6.37 -3.23
N ASP A 29 16.33 -7.22 -2.51
CA ASP A 29 17.79 -7.34 -2.69
C ASP A 29 18.23 -7.81 -4.09
N ASN A 30 17.31 -8.39 -4.86
CA ASN A 30 17.60 -9.07 -6.14
C ASN A 30 17.25 -8.23 -7.38
N ALA A 31 16.52 -7.13 -7.25
CA ALA A 31 16.16 -6.27 -8.37
C ALA A 31 16.25 -4.79 -7.96
N GLN A 32 17.18 -4.06 -8.57
CA GLN A 32 17.36 -2.63 -8.30
C GLN A 32 16.85 -1.84 -9.50
N LEU A 33 15.58 -1.46 -9.45
CA LEU A 33 15.01 -0.48 -10.37
C LEU A 33 15.67 0.89 -10.14
N ARG A 34 15.91 1.65 -11.21
CA ARG A 34 16.55 2.98 -11.15
C ARG A 34 16.01 3.90 -12.24
N GLY A 35 16.11 5.22 -12.01
CA GLY A 35 15.72 6.23 -12.99
C GLY A 35 14.25 6.09 -13.39
N GLU A 36 13.95 6.30 -14.67
CA GLU A 36 12.58 6.30 -15.21
C GLU A 36 11.83 4.98 -14.95
N GLU A 37 12.52 3.84 -14.90
CA GLU A 37 11.90 2.54 -14.58
C GLU A 37 11.41 2.48 -13.14
N LEU A 38 12.15 3.11 -12.21
CA LEU A 38 11.76 3.21 -10.81
C LEU A 38 10.59 4.17 -10.63
N ASP A 39 10.67 5.34 -11.27
CA ASP A 39 9.61 6.35 -11.21
C ASP A 39 8.28 5.77 -11.71
N LYS A 40 8.30 5.10 -12.87
CA LYS A 40 7.13 4.41 -13.40
C LYS A 40 6.61 3.30 -12.46
N TYR A 41 7.50 2.56 -11.82
CA TYR A 41 7.11 1.51 -10.89
C TYR A 41 6.41 2.08 -9.65
N TRP A 42 6.90 3.20 -9.11
CA TRP A 42 6.24 3.88 -8.00
C TRP A 42 4.89 4.49 -8.41
N ASP A 43 4.77 5.05 -9.61
CA ASP A 43 3.49 5.53 -10.15
C ASP A 43 2.47 4.40 -10.25
N ASP A 44 2.86 3.26 -10.84
CA ASP A 44 1.99 2.08 -10.98
C ASP A 44 1.58 1.52 -9.59
N LEU A 45 2.50 1.54 -8.62
CA LEU A 45 2.26 1.09 -7.25
C LEU A 45 1.28 2.00 -6.50
N GLU A 46 1.43 3.32 -6.63
CA GLU A 46 0.55 4.31 -6.03
C GLU A 46 -0.86 4.26 -6.62
N GLU A 47 -0.98 4.17 -7.95
CA GLU A 47 -2.27 4.03 -8.63
C GLU A 47 -2.98 2.76 -8.14
N HIS A 48 -2.24 1.66 -8.05
CA HIS A 48 -2.76 0.39 -7.58
C HIS A 48 -3.27 0.46 -6.13
N LEU A 49 -2.48 1.02 -5.21
CA LEU A 49 -2.88 1.20 -3.81
C LEU A 49 -4.10 2.09 -3.68
N THR A 50 -4.16 3.21 -4.40
CA THR A 50 -5.32 4.10 -4.41
C THR A 50 -6.57 3.36 -4.87
N ARG A 51 -6.45 2.56 -5.93
CA ARG A 51 -7.55 1.76 -6.48
C ARG A 51 -8.06 0.69 -5.50
N ILE A 52 -7.18 -0.11 -4.91
CA ILE A 52 -7.61 -1.24 -4.07
C ILE A 52 -8.08 -0.78 -2.68
N THR A 53 -7.44 0.23 -2.11
CA THR A 53 -7.81 0.73 -0.76
C THR A 53 -9.05 1.59 -0.80
N GLN A 54 -9.30 2.28 -1.92
CA GLN A 54 -10.35 3.29 -2.09
C GLN A 54 -10.23 4.45 -1.07
N HIS A 55 -9.11 4.54 -0.36
CA HIS A 55 -8.92 5.54 0.67
C HIS A 55 -8.66 6.90 0.01
N PRO A 56 -9.42 7.95 0.33
CA PRO A 56 -9.33 9.24 -0.37
C PRO A 56 -7.97 9.93 -0.19
N LEU A 57 -7.23 9.55 0.84
CA LEU A 57 -5.91 10.10 1.18
C LEU A 57 -4.79 9.06 1.04
N MET A 58 -4.95 8.03 0.21
CA MET A 58 -3.95 6.94 0.14
C MET A 58 -2.54 7.44 -0.19
N SER A 59 -2.41 8.31 -1.19
CA SER A 59 -1.14 8.95 -1.56
C SER A 59 -0.58 9.80 -0.42
N ASP A 60 -1.42 10.61 0.22
CA ASP A 60 -1.03 11.46 1.35
C ASP A 60 -0.50 10.64 2.54
N LEU A 61 -1.06 9.46 2.80
CA LEU A 61 -0.56 8.57 3.87
C LEU A 61 0.89 8.11 3.62
N ILE A 62 1.30 8.03 2.34
CA ILE A 62 2.64 7.60 1.94
C ILE A 62 3.62 8.78 1.96
N TYR A 63 3.26 9.90 1.34
CA TYR A 63 4.21 11.02 1.12
C TYR A 63 4.09 12.17 2.12
N TYR A 64 2.90 12.37 2.70
CA TYR A 64 2.58 13.51 3.56
C TYR A 64 1.87 13.07 4.84
N PRO A 65 2.50 12.18 5.64
CA PRO A 65 1.86 11.63 6.83
C PRO A 65 1.49 12.73 7.82
N ALA A 66 0.25 12.70 8.32
CA ALA A 66 -0.25 13.70 9.26
C ALA A 66 0.56 13.76 10.56
N LYS A 67 1.12 12.62 10.98
CA LYS A 67 2.06 12.52 12.11
C LYS A 67 3.29 11.74 11.71
N LYS A 68 4.40 12.07 12.35
CA LYS A 68 5.66 11.32 12.19
C LYS A 68 5.42 9.83 12.49
N GLY A 69 5.71 8.98 11.51
CA GLY A 69 5.57 7.54 11.62
C GLY A 69 4.25 6.99 11.11
N ASP A 70 3.26 7.81 10.73
CA ASP A 70 2.03 7.32 10.10
C ASP A 70 2.31 6.72 8.70
N ASP A 71 3.43 7.10 8.09
CA ASP A 71 4.00 6.57 6.83
C ASP A 71 4.57 5.15 6.96
N LYS A 72 4.65 4.60 8.17
CA LYS A 72 5.09 3.21 8.35
C LYS A 72 4.04 2.23 7.83
N PRO A 73 4.44 1.14 7.14
CA PRO A 73 3.50 0.18 6.57
C PRO A 73 2.43 -0.33 7.54
N GLU A 74 2.80 -0.62 8.78
CA GLU A 74 1.88 -1.11 9.81
C GLU A 74 0.84 -0.06 10.23
N ASN A 75 1.23 1.21 10.24
CA ASN A 75 0.35 2.32 10.58
C ASN A 75 -0.58 2.67 9.41
N ILE A 76 -0.08 2.69 8.18
CA ILE A 76 -0.91 2.84 6.97
C ILE A 76 -1.95 1.71 6.91
N LEU A 77 -1.55 0.46 7.11
CA LEU A 77 -2.47 -0.68 7.18
C LEU A 77 -3.58 -0.45 8.20
N LYS A 78 -3.22 0.01 9.41
CA LYS A 78 -4.19 0.29 10.46
C LYS A 78 -5.17 1.38 10.06
N ILE A 79 -4.69 2.50 9.50
CA ILE A 79 -5.52 3.61 9.04
C ILE A 79 -6.48 3.16 7.94
N VAL A 80 -5.98 2.45 6.92
CA VAL A 80 -6.80 1.91 5.84
C VAL A 80 -7.87 0.95 6.39
N LYS A 81 -7.49 0.03 7.29
CA LYS A 81 -8.42 -0.94 7.90
C LYS A 81 -9.52 -0.25 8.70
N GLU A 82 -9.17 0.70 9.56
CA GLU A 82 -10.12 1.47 10.37
C GLU A 82 -11.08 2.29 9.50
N TRP A 83 -10.55 2.98 8.48
CA TRP A 83 -11.38 3.74 7.55
C TRP A 83 -12.32 2.83 6.77
N ARG A 84 -11.83 1.75 6.15
CA ARG A 84 -12.68 0.81 5.39
C ARG A 84 -13.78 0.19 6.24
N ARG A 85 -13.46 -0.19 7.48
CA ARG A 85 -14.45 -0.67 8.45
C ARG A 85 -15.52 0.38 8.73
N SER A 86 -15.13 1.65 8.89
CA SER A 86 -16.09 2.76 9.09
C SER A 86 -17.03 2.99 7.89
N GLN A 87 -16.60 2.61 6.69
CA GLN A 87 -17.38 2.70 5.46
C GLN A 87 -18.23 1.43 5.18
N GLY A 88 -18.09 0.38 6.00
CA GLY A 88 -18.75 -0.91 5.75
C GLY A 88 -18.19 -1.67 4.55
N LEU A 89 -16.95 -1.39 4.16
CA LEU A 89 -16.30 -2.06 3.03
C LEU A 89 -15.60 -3.36 3.47
N PRO A 90 -15.44 -4.34 2.56
CA PRO A 90 -14.65 -5.54 2.83
C PRO A 90 -13.23 -5.21 3.29
N LEU A 91 -12.71 -5.99 4.24
CA LEU A 91 -11.36 -5.87 4.77
C LEU A 91 -10.41 -6.87 4.09
N PHE A 92 -9.19 -6.97 4.61
CA PHE A 92 -8.19 -7.94 4.17
C PHE A 92 -8.68 -9.38 4.40
N LYS A 93 -8.12 -10.31 3.64
CA LYS A 93 -8.44 -11.74 3.62
C LYS A 93 -8.41 -12.40 5.00
N ASP A 94 -7.51 -11.95 5.86
CA ASP A 94 -7.27 -12.46 7.22
C ASP A 94 -7.67 -11.45 8.32
N SER A 95 -8.41 -10.40 7.96
CA SER A 95 -9.00 -9.46 8.92
C SER A 95 -10.45 -9.81 9.23
N GLU A 96 -10.84 -9.66 10.50
CA GLU A 96 -12.23 -9.68 10.98
C GLU A 96 -12.90 -8.29 10.95
#